data_AF-A0A966XLB7-F1
#
_entry.id   AF-A0A966XLB7-F1
#
_cell.length_a   1.000
_cell.length_b   1.000
_cell.length_c   1.000
_cell.angle_alpha   90.00
_cell.angle_beta   90.00
_cell.angle_gamma   90.00
#
_symmetry.space_group_name_H-M   'P 1'
#
loop_
_entity.id
_entity.type
_entity.pdbx_description
1 polymer ?
#
loop_
_entity_poly.entity_id
_entity_poly.type
_entity_poly.pdbx_seq_one_letter_code
_entity_poly.pdbx_strand_id
1 'polypeptide(L)'
;VINTEENRREYRDLLFNTPGMERYISAVIFFDETIHQSTEKGIKFTELLVSKNVIPGIKVDKGAKPLTNFDNETITEGLDGLDERMAEYGKIGARFAKWRAVLNIDDVLPSKFAVEANAHALARYAAICQKNNIVPIVEPEVLMDGSHSIERCEEVTNVVLEETFKALQSHKIHLPGIVLKPNMIIPGKLCETQASPEEVATATVRCLLRNVPTSVPGIAFLSGGQSPEEASANLDAMNKIGEHPWALTFSYGRALQATAISSWQGKDENRTAGQDAFLLRAKCNSAASLGNYDIAMESA
;
A
#
# COMPACT_ATOMS: atom_id res chain seq x y z
N VAL A 1 10.44 -21.29 5.42
CA VAL A 1 11.38 -20.61 6.34
C VAL A 1 10.72 -20.47 7.71
N ILE A 2 11.41 -20.82 8.81
CA ILE A 2 10.87 -20.67 10.17
C ILE A 2 10.75 -19.18 10.51
N ASN A 3 9.67 -18.77 11.18
CA ASN A 3 9.43 -17.35 11.51
C ASN A 3 10.15 -16.91 12.80
N THR A 4 11.48 -16.75 12.74
CA THR A 4 12.30 -16.19 13.81
C THR A 4 12.56 -14.70 13.58
N GLU A 5 12.90 -13.95 14.64
CA GLU A 5 13.33 -12.55 14.51
C GLU A 5 14.51 -12.41 13.54
N GLU A 6 15.48 -13.31 13.64
CA GLU A 6 16.66 -13.30 12.79
C GLU A 6 16.31 -13.53 11.30
N ASN A 7 15.47 -14.51 10.98
CA ASN A 7 15.05 -14.73 9.59
C ASN A 7 14.23 -13.55 9.05
N ARG A 8 13.45 -12.88 9.91
CA ARG A 8 12.75 -11.64 9.54
C ARG A 8 13.75 -10.52 9.25
N ARG A 9 14.74 -10.32 10.12
CA ARG A 9 15.82 -9.33 9.94
C ARG A 9 16.58 -9.60 8.64
N GLU A 10 17.04 -10.83 8.43
CA GLU A 10 17.81 -11.25 7.27
C GLU A 10 17.04 -11.03 5.96
N TYR A 11 15.74 -11.36 5.92
CA TYR A 11 14.93 -11.10 4.74
C TYR A 11 14.81 -9.60 4.43
N ARG A 12 14.67 -8.74 5.44
CA ARG A 12 14.63 -7.29 5.22
C ARG A 12 16.00 -6.75 4.82
N ASP A 13 17.05 -7.28 5.41
CA ASP A 13 18.43 -6.96 5.03
C ASP A 13 18.72 -7.33 3.57
N LEU A 14 18.21 -8.47 3.10
CA LEU A 14 18.26 -8.88 1.69
C LEU A 14 17.61 -7.83 0.79
N LEU A 15 16.36 -7.45 1.09
CA LEU A 15 15.62 -6.46 0.29
C LEU A 15 16.34 -5.11 0.27
N PHE A 16 16.70 -4.58 1.44
CA PHE A 16 17.25 -3.22 1.56
C PHE A 16 18.71 -3.08 1.09
N ASN A 17 19.46 -4.18 1.05
CA ASN A 17 20.79 -4.20 0.45
C ASN A 17 20.80 -4.60 -1.03
N THR A 18 19.65 -4.81 -1.66
CA THR A 18 19.61 -5.08 -3.11
C THR A 18 20.28 -3.93 -3.88
N PRO A 19 21.36 -4.20 -4.65
CA PRO A 19 22.05 -3.14 -5.38
C PRO A 19 21.15 -2.46 -6.42
N GLY A 20 21.05 -1.13 -6.36
CA GLY A 20 20.31 -0.34 -7.34
C GLY A 20 18.79 -0.35 -7.19
N MET A 21 18.25 -0.88 -6.08
CA MET A 21 16.81 -0.78 -5.78
C MET A 21 16.33 0.66 -5.64
N GLU A 22 17.23 1.56 -5.17
CA GLU A 22 16.93 2.97 -4.92
C GLU A 22 16.57 3.77 -6.16
N ARG A 23 16.80 3.21 -7.36
CA ARG A 23 16.36 3.79 -8.63
C ARG A 23 14.85 3.64 -8.86
N TYR A 24 14.23 2.68 -8.17
CA TYR A 24 12.86 2.25 -8.43
C TYR A 24 11.97 2.33 -7.17
N ILE A 25 12.58 2.34 -5.99
CA ILE A 25 11.88 2.41 -4.70
C ILE A 25 12.16 3.76 -4.05
N SER A 26 11.14 4.62 -3.97
CA SER A 26 11.23 5.93 -3.33
C SER A 26 11.11 5.86 -1.80
N ALA A 27 10.40 4.86 -1.29
CA ALA A 27 10.04 4.78 0.13
C ALA A 27 9.74 3.34 0.58
N VAL A 28 9.97 3.05 1.85
CA VAL A 28 9.71 1.72 2.47
C VAL A 28 8.88 1.88 3.73
N ILE A 29 7.81 1.08 3.82
CA ILE A 29 6.98 1.00 5.03
C ILE A 29 7.51 -0.12 5.92
N PHE A 30 7.98 0.24 7.11
CA PHE A 30 8.42 -0.67 8.15
C PHE A 30 7.24 -1.19 8.99
N PHE A 31 7.47 -2.36 9.59
CA PHE A 31 6.78 -2.78 10.80
C PHE A 31 7.58 -2.30 12.02
N ASP A 32 6.92 -2.23 13.19
CA ASP A 32 7.51 -1.76 14.45
C ASP A 32 8.82 -2.48 14.80
N GLU A 33 8.85 -3.81 14.73
CA GLU A 33 10.09 -4.57 14.94
C GLU A 33 11.22 -4.09 14.02
N THR A 34 10.93 -3.95 12.73
CA THR A 34 11.95 -3.71 11.70
C THR A 34 12.53 -2.30 11.75
N ILE A 35 11.76 -1.29 12.17
CA ILE A 35 12.30 0.08 12.26
C ILE A 35 13.39 0.19 13.34
N HIS A 36 13.40 -0.71 14.32
CA HIS A 36 14.42 -0.78 15.37
C HIS A 36 15.60 -1.72 15.05
N GLN A 37 15.46 -2.56 14.03
CA GLN A 37 16.48 -3.53 13.60
C GLN A 37 17.65 -2.87 12.85
N SER A 38 18.72 -3.66 12.73
CA SER A 38 19.95 -3.30 12.04
C SER A 38 20.36 -4.39 11.03
N THR A 39 21.21 -4.02 10.09
CA THR A 39 22.00 -4.97 9.29
C THR A 39 22.93 -5.78 10.20
N GLU A 40 23.54 -6.86 9.69
CA GLU A 40 24.55 -7.64 10.42
C GLU A 40 25.76 -6.80 10.86
N LYS A 41 26.04 -5.73 10.10
CA LYS A 41 27.13 -4.79 10.37
C LYS A 41 26.74 -3.72 11.39
N GLY A 42 25.56 -3.82 12.00
CA GLY A 42 25.07 -2.91 13.03
C GLY A 42 24.43 -1.61 12.50
N ILE A 43 24.41 -1.38 11.19
CA ILE A 43 23.82 -0.18 10.58
C ILE A 43 22.30 -0.24 10.72
N LYS A 44 21.65 0.82 11.23
CA LYS A 44 20.19 0.83 11.33
C LYS A 44 19.55 0.76 9.95
N PHE A 45 18.46 0.02 9.80
CA PHE A 45 17.79 -0.05 8.49
C PHE A 45 17.29 1.33 8.02
N THR A 46 16.87 2.19 8.94
CA THR A 46 16.48 3.58 8.60
C THR A 46 17.67 4.37 8.06
N GLU A 47 18.85 4.26 8.67
CA GLU A 47 20.10 4.87 8.18
C GLU A 47 20.53 4.32 6.82
N LEU A 48 20.45 3.00 6.63
CA LEU A 48 20.74 2.35 5.35
C LEU A 48 19.86 2.92 4.22
N LEU A 49 18.54 2.99 4.43
CA LEU A 49 17.63 3.51 3.43
C LEU A 49 17.86 5.00 3.15
N VAL A 50 18.09 5.82 4.19
CA VAL A 50 18.41 7.24 4.01
C VAL A 50 19.70 7.42 3.21
N SER A 51 20.73 6.60 3.45
CA SER A 51 21.99 6.64 2.67
C SER A 51 21.80 6.32 1.18
N LYS A 52 20.68 5.66 0.85
CA LYS A 52 20.26 5.31 -0.50
C LYS A 52 19.19 6.26 -1.08
N ASN A 53 18.88 7.36 -0.39
CA ASN A 53 17.79 8.27 -0.75
C ASN A 53 16.40 7.60 -0.81
N VAL A 54 16.20 6.57 0.01
CA VAL A 54 14.91 5.87 0.19
C VAL A 54 14.30 6.31 1.51
N ILE A 55 13.07 6.81 1.47
CA ILE A 55 12.42 7.40 2.63
C ILE A 55 11.90 6.29 3.57
N PRO A 56 12.26 6.28 4.87
CA PRO A 56 11.66 5.37 5.85
C PRO A 56 10.25 5.83 6.26
N GLY A 57 9.32 4.90 6.36
CA GLY A 57 8.00 5.13 6.94
C GLY A 57 7.53 3.97 7.80
N ILE A 58 6.46 4.15 8.56
CA ILE A 58 6.06 3.20 9.61
C ILE A 58 4.58 2.82 9.52
N LYS A 59 4.26 1.53 9.62
CA LYS A 59 2.89 1.07 9.88
C LYS A 59 2.54 1.28 11.35
N VAL A 60 1.45 1.99 11.63
CA VAL A 60 1.15 2.46 13.00
C VAL A 60 -0.18 1.94 13.55
N ASP A 61 -1.04 1.42 12.67
CA ASP A 61 -2.26 0.74 13.07
C ASP A 61 -1.97 -0.58 13.79
N LYS A 62 -2.82 -0.94 14.75
CA LYS A 62 -2.78 -2.17 15.57
C LYS A 62 -3.69 -3.28 15.00
N GLY A 63 -4.05 -3.14 13.71
CA GLY A 63 -4.84 -4.11 12.95
C GLY A 63 -6.34 -3.85 12.98
N ALA A 64 -7.02 -4.42 11.99
CA ALA A 64 -8.47 -4.47 11.89
C ALA A 64 -9.05 -5.46 12.91
N LYS A 65 -10.02 -5.02 13.70
CA LYS A 65 -10.74 -5.82 14.71
C LYS A 65 -12.21 -5.95 14.33
N PRO A 66 -12.92 -7.01 14.75
CA PRO A 66 -14.35 -7.12 14.54
C PRO A 66 -15.09 -5.88 15.04
N LEU A 67 -15.98 -5.34 14.22
CA LEU A 67 -16.82 -4.22 14.59
C LEU A 67 -18.03 -4.75 15.37
N THR A 68 -18.16 -4.35 16.64
CA THR A 68 -19.21 -4.87 17.52
C THR A 68 -20.61 -4.58 16.97
N ASN A 69 -21.44 -5.62 16.86
CA ASN A 69 -22.80 -5.60 16.28
C ASN A 69 -22.85 -5.47 14.74
N PHE A 70 -21.73 -5.58 14.04
CA PHE A 70 -21.66 -5.52 12.59
C PHE A 70 -20.92 -6.76 12.07
N ASP A 71 -21.70 -7.78 11.69
CA ASP A 71 -21.19 -9.09 11.29
C ASP A 71 -20.29 -8.99 10.06
N ASN A 72 -19.15 -9.67 10.10
CA ASN A 72 -18.13 -9.64 9.05
C ASN A 72 -17.65 -8.22 8.70
N GLU A 73 -17.73 -7.26 9.62
CA GLU A 73 -17.15 -5.93 9.41
C GLU A 73 -16.05 -5.67 10.43
N THR A 74 -15.17 -4.72 10.10
CA THR A 74 -14.02 -4.42 10.95
C THR A 74 -13.85 -2.93 11.19
N ILE A 75 -13.18 -2.59 12.28
CA ILE A 75 -12.65 -1.26 12.57
C ILE A 75 -11.18 -1.39 12.94
N THR A 76 -10.36 -0.51 12.39
CA THR A 76 -8.93 -0.52 12.70
C THR A 76 -8.63 0.22 14.00
N GLU A 77 -7.82 -0.40 14.86
CA GLU A 77 -7.36 0.18 16.12
C GLU A 77 -5.95 0.78 16.02
N GLY A 78 -5.57 1.59 17.01
CA GLY A 78 -4.20 2.12 17.16
C GLY A 78 -4.09 3.61 17.46
N LEU A 79 -5.20 4.32 17.70
CA LEU A 79 -5.20 5.75 18.00
C LEU A 79 -4.66 6.07 19.40
N ASP A 80 -4.85 5.16 20.36
CA ASP A 80 -4.35 5.35 21.73
C ASP A 80 -2.82 5.34 21.76
N GLY A 81 -2.25 6.41 22.32
CA GLY A 81 -0.81 6.66 22.36
C GLY A 81 -0.17 6.95 21.01
N LEU A 82 -0.96 7.22 19.96
CA LEU A 82 -0.42 7.43 18.62
C LEU A 82 0.44 8.69 18.51
N ASP A 83 0.10 9.76 19.24
CA ASP A 83 0.84 11.02 19.19
C ASP A 83 2.28 10.84 19.70
N GLU A 84 2.44 10.18 20.84
CA GLU A 84 3.73 9.86 21.44
C GLU A 84 4.54 8.94 20.51
N ARG A 85 3.91 7.90 19.97
CA ARG A 85 4.55 7.00 18.99
C ARG A 85 4.99 7.76 17.74
N MET A 86 4.21 8.71 17.22
CA MET A 86 4.61 9.50 16.05
C MET A 86 5.86 10.33 16.33
N ALA A 87 5.93 10.96 17.51
CA ALA A 87 7.12 11.70 17.92
C ALA A 87 8.35 10.78 18.05
N GLU A 88 8.19 9.57 18.56
CA GLU A 88 9.27 8.57 18.65
C GLU A 88 9.73 8.08 17.27
N TYR A 89 8.79 7.67 16.40
CA TYR A 89 9.13 7.21 15.06
C TYR A 89 9.81 8.30 14.22
N GLY A 90 9.40 9.56 14.38
CA GLY A 90 10.06 10.70 13.73
C GLY A 90 11.53 10.84 14.12
N LYS A 91 11.87 10.62 15.41
CA LYS A 91 13.25 10.66 15.92
C LYS A 91 14.13 9.55 15.35
N ILE A 92 13.57 8.38 15.07
CA ILE A 92 14.31 7.24 14.50
C ILE A 92 14.28 7.18 12.97
N GLY A 93 13.78 8.23 12.32
CA GLY A 93 13.94 8.46 10.87
C GLY A 93 12.68 8.30 10.02
N ALA A 94 11.53 7.93 10.59
CA ALA A 94 10.29 7.87 9.82
C ALA A 94 9.88 9.27 9.34
N ARG A 95 9.40 9.37 8.09
CA ARG A 95 8.88 10.63 7.49
C ARG A 95 7.47 10.50 6.97
N PHE A 96 6.96 9.28 6.89
CA PHE A 96 5.58 8.99 6.59
C PHE A 96 5.11 7.81 7.42
N ALA A 97 3.79 7.67 7.53
CA ALA A 97 3.16 6.56 8.24
C ALA A 97 2.12 5.89 7.35
N LYS A 98 1.62 4.72 7.76
CA LYS A 98 0.55 4.00 7.07
C LYS A 98 -0.48 3.47 8.06
N TRP A 99 -1.75 3.63 7.73
CA TRP A 99 -2.88 3.06 8.45
C TRP A 99 -3.85 2.40 7.47
N ARG A 100 -4.16 1.11 7.69
CA ARG A 100 -5.09 0.34 6.85
C ARG A 100 -6.45 0.18 7.51
N ALA A 101 -7.50 0.68 6.88
CA ALA A 101 -8.88 0.26 7.11
C ALA A 101 -9.22 -0.91 6.18
N VAL A 102 -10.00 -1.88 6.67
CA VAL A 102 -10.38 -3.09 5.93
C VAL A 102 -11.89 -3.14 5.80
N LEU A 103 -12.36 -3.11 4.56
CA LEU A 103 -13.77 -3.06 4.23
C LEU A 103 -14.11 -4.31 3.42
N ASN A 104 -14.93 -5.16 4.00
CA ASN A 104 -15.43 -6.36 3.33
C ASN A 104 -16.52 -5.97 2.33
N ILE A 105 -16.66 -6.77 1.29
CA ILE A 105 -17.58 -6.52 0.18
C ILE A 105 -18.34 -7.80 -0.16
N ASP A 106 -19.65 -7.65 -0.28
CA ASP A 106 -20.56 -8.61 -0.87
C ASP A 106 -21.79 -7.84 -1.38
N ASP A 107 -22.92 -8.52 -1.53
CA ASP A 107 -24.17 -7.91 -2.02
C ASP A 107 -24.74 -6.85 -1.05
N VAL A 108 -24.41 -6.91 0.24
CA VAL A 108 -24.94 -6.02 1.29
C VAL A 108 -23.86 -5.25 2.07
N LEU A 109 -22.61 -5.72 2.03
CA LEU A 109 -21.44 -5.09 2.65
C LEU A 109 -20.69 -4.19 1.66
N PRO A 110 -19.99 -3.15 2.15
CA PRO A 110 -19.92 -2.72 3.54
C PRO A 110 -21.17 -1.94 3.98
N SER A 111 -21.50 -2.02 5.26
CA SER A 111 -22.54 -1.17 5.84
C SER A 111 -22.07 0.28 5.89
N LYS A 112 -23.04 1.20 5.81
CA LYS A 112 -22.78 2.63 5.94
C LYS A 112 -22.00 2.96 7.23
N PHE A 113 -22.35 2.32 8.33
CA PHE A 113 -21.70 2.58 9.61
C PHE A 113 -20.23 2.14 9.62
N ALA A 114 -19.91 0.97 9.05
CA ALA A 114 -18.51 0.54 8.97
C ALA A 114 -17.66 1.47 8.10
N VAL A 115 -18.22 1.99 7.00
CA VAL A 115 -17.56 3.00 6.16
C VAL A 115 -17.29 4.27 6.97
N GLU A 116 -18.32 4.83 7.62
CA GLU A 116 -18.20 6.06 8.43
C GLU A 116 -17.19 5.90 9.57
N ALA A 117 -17.23 4.77 10.29
CA ALA A 117 -16.33 4.49 11.41
C ALA A 117 -14.87 4.42 10.97
N ASN A 118 -14.59 3.71 9.87
CA ASN A 118 -13.23 3.61 9.33
C ASN A 118 -12.73 4.93 8.74
N ALA A 119 -13.58 5.66 8.01
CA ALA A 119 -13.25 6.98 7.49
C ALA A 119 -12.88 7.96 8.61
N HIS A 120 -13.65 7.98 9.70
CA HIS A 120 -13.35 8.78 10.88
C HIS A 120 -12.03 8.38 11.56
N ALA A 121 -11.76 7.07 11.70
CA ALA A 121 -10.49 6.59 12.27
C ALA A 121 -9.28 7.00 11.41
N LEU A 122 -9.37 6.86 10.08
CA LEU A 122 -8.36 7.31 9.12
C LEU A 122 -8.11 8.82 9.23
N ALA A 123 -9.16 9.63 9.36
CA ALA A 123 -9.03 11.08 9.49
C ALA A 123 -8.36 11.50 10.81
N ARG A 124 -8.70 10.85 11.93
CA ARG A 124 -8.01 11.05 13.22
C ARG A 124 -6.54 10.67 13.14
N TYR A 125 -6.23 9.53 12.54
CA TYR A 125 -4.86 9.09 12.30
C TYR A 125 -4.08 10.13 11.47
N ALA A 126 -4.64 10.59 10.35
CA ALA A 126 -3.99 11.55 9.47
C ALA A 126 -3.68 12.87 10.18
N ALA A 127 -4.60 13.37 11.02
CA ALA A 127 -4.40 14.58 11.80
C ALA A 127 -3.22 14.45 12.77
N ILE A 128 -3.10 13.31 13.46
CA ILE A 128 -2.00 13.04 14.40
C ILE A 128 -0.67 12.94 13.66
N CYS A 129 -0.63 12.31 12.48
CA CYS A 129 0.57 12.26 11.65
C CYS A 129 1.02 13.67 11.22
N GLN A 130 0.11 14.48 10.67
CA GLN A 130 0.45 15.82 10.19
C GLN A 130 0.89 16.76 11.31
N LYS A 131 0.27 16.68 12.51
CA LYS A 131 0.73 17.38 13.71
C LYS A 131 2.20 17.09 14.04
N ASN A 132 2.65 15.86 13.78
CA ASN A 132 4.01 15.39 14.05
C ASN A 132 4.95 15.51 12.83
N ASN A 133 4.55 16.24 11.78
CA ASN A 133 5.31 16.38 10.52
C ASN A 133 5.60 15.03 9.83
N ILE A 134 4.67 14.09 9.94
CA ILE A 134 4.70 12.79 9.28
C ILE A 134 3.60 12.77 8.22
N VAL A 135 3.95 12.40 6.98
CA VAL A 135 2.96 12.26 5.90
C VAL A 135 2.10 11.00 6.14
N PRO A 136 0.76 11.09 6.23
CA PRO A 136 -0.07 9.91 6.35
C PRO A 136 -0.35 9.27 4.98
N ILE A 137 -0.09 7.97 4.87
CA ILE A 137 -0.68 7.10 3.85
C ILE A 137 -2.05 6.64 4.37
N VAL A 138 -3.10 7.10 3.70
CA VAL A 138 -4.50 6.77 3.99
C VAL A 138 -4.89 5.56 3.15
N GLU A 139 -5.12 4.40 3.78
CA GLU A 139 -5.41 3.13 3.08
C GLU A 139 -6.81 2.60 3.44
N PRO A 140 -7.87 3.05 2.74
CA PRO A 140 -9.20 2.45 2.80
C PRO A 140 -9.28 1.30 1.80
N GLU A 141 -8.98 0.07 2.23
CA GLU A 141 -8.99 -1.11 1.34
C GLU A 141 -10.35 -1.79 1.34
N VAL A 142 -11.02 -1.75 0.18
CA VAL A 142 -12.09 -2.69 -0.16
C VAL A 142 -11.44 -4.00 -0.61
N LEU A 143 -11.77 -5.10 0.08
CA LEU A 143 -11.16 -6.40 -0.22
C LEU A 143 -11.63 -6.92 -1.58
N MET A 144 -10.76 -7.65 -2.28
CA MET A 144 -11.10 -8.34 -3.53
C MET A 144 -11.60 -9.78 -3.32
N ASP A 145 -11.78 -10.20 -2.06
CA ASP A 145 -12.24 -11.55 -1.76
C ASP A 145 -13.77 -11.63 -2.01
N GLY A 146 -14.22 -12.70 -2.67
CA GLY A 146 -15.62 -12.90 -3.04
C GLY A 146 -15.83 -13.06 -4.54
N SER A 147 -17.10 -13.13 -4.97
CA SER A 147 -17.53 -13.34 -6.36
C SER A 147 -18.19 -12.11 -6.99
N HIS A 148 -18.05 -10.94 -6.35
CA HIS A 148 -18.63 -9.68 -6.81
C HIS A 148 -18.05 -9.25 -8.16
N SER A 149 -18.83 -8.53 -8.96
CA SER A 149 -18.38 -7.99 -10.24
C SER A 149 -17.51 -6.75 -10.07
N ILE A 150 -16.86 -6.32 -11.16
CA ILE A 150 -16.08 -5.08 -11.18
C ILE A 150 -16.96 -3.84 -10.92
N GLU A 151 -18.21 -3.85 -11.38
CA GLU A 151 -19.19 -2.77 -11.14
C GLU A 151 -19.53 -2.65 -9.66
N ARG A 152 -19.70 -3.79 -8.96
CA ARG A 152 -19.94 -3.80 -7.52
C ARG A 152 -18.73 -3.28 -6.76
N CYS A 153 -17.50 -3.65 -7.17
CA CYS A 153 -16.28 -3.07 -6.61
C CYS A 153 -16.22 -1.55 -6.83
N GLU A 154 -16.58 -1.06 -8.03
CA GLU A 154 -16.63 0.36 -8.33
C GLU A 154 -17.64 1.09 -7.45
N GLU A 155 -18.88 0.57 -7.34
CA GLU A 155 -19.95 1.13 -6.51
C GLU A 155 -19.50 1.31 -5.06
N VAL A 156 -19.00 0.22 -4.46
CA VAL A 156 -18.54 0.23 -3.07
C VAL A 156 -17.35 1.18 -2.89
N THR A 157 -16.38 1.15 -3.80
CA THR A 157 -15.20 2.02 -3.68
C THR A 157 -15.56 3.50 -3.82
N ASN A 158 -16.58 3.86 -4.64
CA ASN A 158 -17.07 5.24 -4.70
C ASN A 158 -17.56 5.70 -3.31
N VAL A 159 -18.44 4.93 -2.67
CA VAL A 159 -19.00 5.26 -1.34
C VAL A 159 -17.88 5.39 -0.29
N VAL A 160 -16.92 4.47 -0.33
CA VAL A 160 -15.79 4.45 0.60
C VAL A 160 -14.89 5.67 0.43
N LEU A 161 -14.52 6.02 -0.80
CA LEU A 161 -13.65 7.16 -1.07
C LEU A 161 -14.38 8.48 -0.77
N GLU A 162 -15.66 8.61 -1.12
CA GLU A 162 -16.47 9.78 -0.81
C GLU A 162 -16.48 10.07 0.70
N GLU A 163 -16.84 9.07 1.52
CA GLU A 163 -16.87 9.23 2.97
C GLU A 163 -15.47 9.41 3.58
N THR A 164 -14.44 8.77 3.02
CA THR A 164 -13.04 8.97 3.44
C THR A 164 -12.63 10.44 3.25
N PHE A 165 -12.84 11.01 2.06
CA PHE A 165 -12.43 12.39 1.80
C PHE A 165 -13.28 13.42 2.55
N LYS A 166 -14.58 13.15 2.74
CA LYS A 166 -15.44 13.97 3.61
C LYS A 166 -14.94 13.98 5.06
N ALA A 167 -14.52 12.82 5.60
CA ALA A 167 -13.94 12.75 6.94
C ALA A 167 -12.59 13.49 7.01
N LEU A 168 -11.70 13.31 6.03
CA LEU A 168 -10.42 14.04 5.95
C LEU A 168 -10.64 15.57 5.92
N GLN A 169 -11.62 16.05 5.14
CA GLN A 169 -11.95 17.48 5.09
C GLN A 169 -12.53 17.98 6.42
N SER A 170 -13.43 17.20 7.03
CA SER A 170 -14.02 17.54 8.34
C SER A 170 -12.97 17.66 9.45
N HIS A 171 -11.92 16.83 9.37
CA HIS A 171 -10.75 16.88 10.25
C HIS A 171 -9.69 17.92 9.83
N LYS A 172 -9.97 18.73 8.79
CA LYS A 172 -9.07 19.78 8.28
C LYS A 172 -7.70 19.26 7.86
N ILE A 173 -7.65 18.04 7.32
CA ILE A 173 -6.42 17.44 6.83
C ILE A 173 -5.88 18.25 5.66
N HIS A 174 -4.58 18.54 5.68
CA HIS A 174 -3.90 19.19 4.58
C HIS A 174 -3.66 18.17 3.45
N LEU A 175 -4.58 18.11 2.48
CA LEU A 175 -4.56 17.11 1.40
C LEU A 175 -3.27 17.10 0.53
N PRO A 176 -2.59 18.24 0.27
CA PRO A 176 -1.28 18.18 -0.40
C PRO A 176 -0.19 17.43 0.37
N GLY A 177 -0.39 17.20 1.67
CA GLY A 177 0.50 16.46 2.55
C GLY A 177 0.01 15.07 2.91
N ILE A 178 -0.72 14.37 2.02
CA ILE A 178 -1.11 12.95 2.19
C ILE A 178 -0.70 12.12 0.98
N VAL A 179 -0.74 10.80 1.11
CA VAL A 179 -0.78 9.86 -0.02
C VAL A 179 -1.99 8.95 0.15
N LEU A 180 -2.77 8.74 -0.91
CA LEU A 180 -3.86 7.76 -0.89
C LEU A 180 -3.31 6.39 -1.30
N LYS A 181 -3.74 5.33 -0.61
CA LYS A 181 -3.45 3.94 -0.96
C LYS A 181 -4.75 3.14 -1.06
N PRO A 182 -5.45 3.20 -2.20
CA PRO A 182 -6.70 2.49 -2.38
C PRO A 182 -6.44 1.11 -3.02
N ASN A 183 -7.46 0.25 -3.01
CA ASN A 183 -7.56 -0.86 -3.95
C ASN A 183 -7.76 -0.33 -5.38
N MET A 184 -7.36 -1.15 -6.36
CA MET A 184 -7.85 -0.98 -7.74
C MET A 184 -9.30 -1.47 -7.82
N ILE A 185 -10.02 -1.03 -8.86
CA ILE A 185 -11.37 -1.50 -9.15
C ILE A 185 -11.28 -2.77 -9.97
N ILE A 186 -11.50 -3.91 -9.32
CA ILE A 186 -11.31 -5.24 -9.89
C ILE A 186 -12.49 -6.14 -9.50
N PRO A 187 -12.84 -7.14 -10.31
CA PRO A 187 -13.79 -8.15 -9.89
C PRO A 187 -13.21 -8.99 -8.73
N GLY A 188 -14.10 -9.61 -7.97
CA GLY A 188 -13.71 -10.51 -6.90
C GLY A 188 -12.94 -11.71 -7.45
N LYS A 189 -12.04 -12.28 -6.64
CA LYS A 189 -11.21 -13.44 -7.04
C LYS A 189 -12.00 -14.66 -7.52
N LEU A 190 -13.23 -14.82 -7.01
CA LEU A 190 -14.12 -15.93 -7.35
C LEU A 190 -15.18 -15.52 -8.38
N CYS A 191 -15.09 -14.31 -8.95
CA CYS A 191 -15.98 -13.88 -10.01
C CYS A 191 -15.69 -14.70 -11.27
N GLU A 192 -16.74 -15.23 -11.90
CA GLU A 192 -16.60 -16.04 -13.12
C GLU A 192 -15.99 -15.25 -14.29
N THR A 193 -16.23 -13.94 -14.32
CA THR A 193 -15.69 -13.02 -15.32
C THR A 193 -14.62 -12.15 -14.68
N GLN A 194 -13.36 -12.40 -15.04
CA GLN A 194 -12.24 -11.52 -14.68
C GLN A 194 -12.11 -10.39 -15.70
N ALA A 195 -11.57 -9.26 -15.27
CA ALA A 195 -11.44 -8.05 -16.10
C ALA A 195 -10.04 -7.95 -16.72
N SER A 196 -9.98 -7.40 -17.92
CA SER A 196 -8.72 -7.01 -18.58
C SER A 196 -8.06 -5.81 -17.88
N PRO A 197 -6.74 -5.61 -18.04
CA PRO A 197 -6.07 -4.43 -17.52
C PRO A 197 -6.68 -3.10 -17.95
N GLU A 198 -7.19 -3.01 -19.17
CA GLU A 198 -7.85 -1.83 -19.72
C GLU A 198 -9.19 -1.54 -19.03
N GLU A 199 -9.98 -2.57 -18.73
CA GLU A 199 -11.23 -2.45 -17.98
C GLU A 199 -10.98 -2.01 -16.53
N VAL A 200 -9.99 -2.64 -15.87
CA VAL A 200 -9.55 -2.27 -14.52
C VAL A 200 -9.07 -0.83 -14.49
N ALA A 201 -8.24 -0.42 -15.46
CA ALA A 201 -7.72 0.94 -15.55
C ALA A 201 -8.84 1.96 -15.75
N THR A 202 -9.77 1.69 -16.67
CA THR A 202 -10.91 2.56 -16.96
C THR A 202 -11.80 2.75 -15.74
N ALA A 203 -12.19 1.65 -15.08
CA ALA A 203 -13.03 1.71 -13.89
C ALA A 203 -12.33 2.41 -12.72
N THR A 204 -11.03 2.13 -12.53
CA THR A 204 -10.24 2.73 -11.44
C THR A 204 -10.06 4.23 -11.64
N VAL A 205 -9.57 4.69 -12.79
CA VAL A 205 -9.36 6.13 -13.02
C VAL A 205 -10.69 6.89 -12.98
N ARG A 206 -11.78 6.31 -13.51
CA ARG A 206 -13.13 6.89 -13.40
C ARG A 206 -13.58 7.06 -11.96
N CYS A 207 -13.39 6.05 -11.11
CA CYS A 207 -13.72 6.12 -9.69
C CYS A 207 -12.89 7.20 -8.97
N LEU A 208 -11.59 7.30 -9.27
CA LEU A 208 -10.71 8.30 -8.67
C LEU A 208 -11.09 9.73 -9.09
N LEU A 209 -11.39 9.96 -10.37
CA LEU A 209 -11.87 11.24 -10.92
C LEU A 209 -13.15 11.75 -10.25
N ARG A 210 -14.01 10.86 -9.76
CA ARG A 210 -15.22 11.25 -9.03
C ARG A 210 -14.96 11.65 -7.58
N ASN A 211 -14.00 11.02 -6.90
CA ASN A 211 -13.92 11.05 -5.44
C ASN A 211 -12.66 11.70 -4.88
N VAL A 212 -11.55 11.70 -5.61
CA VAL A 212 -10.26 12.20 -5.10
C VAL A 212 -10.11 13.68 -5.47
N PRO A 213 -9.81 14.58 -4.52
CA PRO A 213 -9.48 15.97 -4.86
C PRO A 213 -8.14 16.08 -5.60
N THR A 214 -8.05 16.98 -6.57
CA THR A 214 -6.82 17.24 -7.35
C THR A 214 -5.65 17.76 -6.51
N SER A 215 -5.91 18.23 -5.28
CA SER A 215 -4.89 18.69 -4.34
C SER A 215 -4.09 17.54 -3.70
N VAL A 216 -4.56 16.30 -3.78
CA VAL A 216 -3.76 15.14 -3.38
C VAL A 216 -2.57 15.02 -4.35
N PRO A 217 -1.34 14.76 -3.90
CA PRO A 217 -0.19 14.71 -4.81
C PRO A 217 -0.05 13.36 -5.55
N GLY A 218 -0.45 12.26 -4.90
CA GLY A 218 -0.24 10.93 -5.45
C GLY A 218 -1.08 9.84 -4.81
N ILE A 219 -1.28 8.78 -5.60
CA ILE A 219 -2.04 7.59 -5.28
C ILE A 219 -1.11 6.39 -5.48
N ALA A 220 -0.80 5.69 -4.39
CA ALA A 220 0.12 4.56 -4.39
C ALA A 220 -0.66 3.27 -4.09
N PHE A 221 -1.09 2.56 -5.13
CA PHE A 221 -2.02 1.43 -5.01
C PHE A 221 -1.48 0.30 -4.15
N LEU A 222 -2.36 -0.38 -3.42
CA LEU A 222 -2.08 -1.71 -2.89
C LEU A 222 -2.27 -2.75 -3.99
N SER A 223 -1.46 -3.81 -3.99
CA SER A 223 -1.62 -4.91 -4.94
C SER A 223 -2.79 -5.83 -4.59
N GLY A 224 -3.28 -5.77 -3.34
CA GLY A 224 -4.25 -6.73 -2.83
C GLY A 224 -3.69 -8.14 -3.00
N GLY A 225 -4.52 -9.04 -3.50
CA GLY A 225 -4.17 -10.43 -3.82
C GLY A 225 -3.88 -10.70 -5.31
N GLN A 226 -3.66 -9.67 -6.12
CA GLN A 226 -3.22 -9.83 -7.52
C GLN A 226 -1.85 -10.51 -7.57
N SER A 227 -1.57 -11.21 -8.68
CA SER A 227 -0.22 -11.66 -9.00
C SER A 227 0.71 -10.46 -9.24
N PRO A 228 2.04 -10.64 -9.12
CA PRO A 228 3.02 -9.60 -9.45
C PRO A 228 2.84 -8.99 -10.84
N GLU A 229 2.54 -9.83 -11.83
CA GLU A 229 2.40 -9.46 -13.24
C GLU A 229 1.10 -8.68 -13.47
N GLU A 230 -0.03 -9.15 -12.92
CA GLU A 230 -1.32 -8.44 -13.00
C GLU A 230 -1.23 -7.05 -12.35
N ALA A 231 -0.60 -6.96 -11.17
CA ALA A 231 -0.45 -5.68 -10.47
C ALA A 231 0.41 -4.67 -11.25
N SER A 232 1.36 -5.15 -12.05
CA SER A 232 2.18 -4.33 -12.96
C SER A 232 1.37 -3.92 -14.19
N ALA A 233 0.68 -4.87 -14.83
CA ALA A 233 -0.13 -4.63 -16.03
C ALA A 233 -1.28 -3.64 -15.77
N ASN A 234 -1.99 -3.78 -14.64
CA ASN A 234 -3.08 -2.89 -14.27
C ASN A 234 -2.59 -1.46 -13.98
N LEU A 235 -1.45 -1.32 -13.28
CA LEU A 235 -0.85 -0.01 -13.02
C LEU A 235 -0.38 0.67 -14.32
N ASP A 236 0.19 -0.11 -15.23
CA ASP A 236 0.64 0.35 -16.53
C ASP A 236 -0.53 0.84 -17.40
N ALA A 237 -1.59 0.04 -17.50
CA ALA A 237 -2.80 0.41 -18.22
C ALA A 237 -3.42 1.71 -17.68
N MET A 238 -3.41 1.92 -16.36
CA MET A 238 -3.86 3.18 -15.75
C MET A 238 -3.02 4.37 -16.19
N ASN A 239 -1.70 4.25 -16.22
CA ASN A 239 -0.82 5.34 -16.65
C ASN A 239 -0.83 5.57 -18.18
N LYS A 240 -1.36 4.62 -18.97
CA LYS A 240 -1.54 4.74 -20.43
C LYS A 240 -2.88 5.36 -20.84
N ILE A 241 -3.89 5.37 -19.95
CA ILE A 241 -5.27 5.75 -20.33
C ILE A 241 -5.44 7.24 -20.64
N GLY A 242 -4.52 8.08 -20.18
CA GLY A 242 -4.53 9.52 -20.42
C GLY A 242 -4.06 10.33 -19.21
N GLU A 243 -4.18 11.66 -19.31
CA GLU A 243 -3.77 12.56 -18.23
C GLU A 243 -4.73 12.49 -17.03
N HIS A 244 -4.15 12.40 -15.84
CA HIS A 244 -4.83 12.49 -14.55
C HIS A 244 -4.05 13.41 -13.61
N PRO A 245 -4.72 14.08 -12.66
CA PRO A 245 -4.11 15.15 -11.87
C PRO A 245 -3.16 14.65 -10.76
N TRP A 246 -3.14 13.34 -10.50
CA TRP A 246 -2.30 12.71 -9.47
C TRP A 246 -1.18 11.89 -10.11
N ALA A 247 -0.08 11.69 -9.41
CA ALA A 247 0.82 10.58 -9.72
C ALA A 247 0.14 9.24 -9.37
N LEU A 248 0.09 8.30 -10.31
CA LEU A 248 -0.39 6.94 -10.07
C LEU A 248 0.80 5.98 -9.98
N THR A 249 1.02 5.39 -8.81
CA THR A 249 2.18 4.54 -8.53
C THR A 249 1.81 3.37 -7.60
N PHE A 250 2.80 2.66 -7.08
CA PHE A 250 2.61 1.45 -6.30
C PHE A 250 3.05 1.60 -4.84
N SER A 251 2.35 0.90 -3.94
CA SER A 251 2.74 0.61 -2.56
C SER A 251 2.55 -0.88 -2.30
N TYR A 252 3.37 -1.69 -2.96
CA TYR A 252 3.20 -3.14 -3.03
C TYR A 252 3.96 -3.91 -1.95
N GLY A 253 3.27 -4.88 -1.36
CA GLY A 253 3.86 -5.93 -0.51
C GLY A 253 4.07 -7.20 -1.32
N ARG A 254 3.02 -8.02 -1.41
CA ARG A 254 3.04 -9.32 -2.12
C ARG A 254 3.52 -9.23 -3.55
N ALA A 255 2.98 -8.32 -4.36
CA ALA A 255 3.37 -8.17 -5.77
C ALA A 255 4.86 -7.77 -5.96
N LEU A 256 5.52 -7.25 -4.93
CA LEU A 256 6.94 -6.88 -4.98
C LEU A 256 7.85 -7.96 -4.35
N GLN A 257 7.33 -8.73 -3.41
CA GLN A 257 8.13 -9.61 -2.54
C GLN A 257 7.91 -11.11 -2.78
N ALA A 258 6.80 -11.52 -3.42
CA ALA A 258 6.42 -12.94 -3.55
C ALA A 258 7.46 -13.77 -4.32
N THR A 259 8.01 -13.23 -5.41
CA THR A 259 9.08 -13.90 -6.17
C THR A 259 10.39 -13.88 -5.38
N ALA A 260 10.74 -12.76 -4.75
CA ALA A 260 11.95 -12.62 -3.94
C ALA A 260 12.04 -13.63 -2.78
N ILE A 261 10.97 -13.78 -2.00
CA ILE A 261 10.96 -14.74 -0.87
C ILE A 261 10.99 -16.19 -1.37
N SER A 262 10.34 -16.47 -2.50
CA SER A 262 10.31 -17.80 -3.12
C SER A 262 11.66 -18.18 -3.72
N SER A 263 12.41 -17.21 -4.26
CA SER A 263 13.77 -17.42 -4.75
C SER A 263 14.78 -17.58 -3.61
N TRP A 264 14.67 -16.77 -2.55
CA TRP A 264 15.58 -16.85 -1.40
C TRP A 264 15.40 -18.14 -0.58
N GLN A 265 14.17 -18.57 -0.30
CA GLN A 265 13.86 -19.79 0.45
C GLN A 265 14.46 -19.87 1.87
N GLY A 266 14.94 -18.75 2.44
CA GLY A 266 15.58 -18.74 3.75
C GLY A 266 16.99 -19.30 3.76
N LYS A 267 17.70 -19.19 2.63
CA LYS A 267 19.03 -19.77 2.41
C LYS A 267 20.00 -18.69 1.95
N ASP A 268 21.12 -18.56 2.64
CA ASP A 268 22.18 -17.60 2.31
C ASP A 268 22.70 -17.78 0.87
N GLU A 269 22.84 -19.02 0.41
CA GLU A 269 23.30 -19.33 -0.95
C GLU A 269 22.36 -18.79 -2.05
N ASN A 270 21.10 -18.52 -1.70
CA ASN A 270 20.07 -18.00 -2.61
C ASN A 270 19.84 -16.50 -2.47
N ARG A 271 20.64 -15.79 -1.65
CA ARG A 271 20.46 -14.36 -1.40
C ARG A 271 20.42 -13.55 -2.69
N THR A 272 21.39 -13.76 -3.58
CA THR A 272 21.44 -13.07 -4.89
C THR A 272 20.19 -13.32 -5.72
N ALA A 273 19.71 -14.57 -5.79
CA ALA A 273 18.50 -14.90 -6.53
C ALA A 273 17.25 -14.20 -5.95
N GLY A 274 17.17 -14.03 -4.64
CA GLY A 274 16.13 -13.23 -3.99
C GLY A 274 16.23 -11.74 -4.33
N GLN A 275 17.44 -11.18 -4.34
CA GLN A 275 17.69 -9.77 -4.69
C GLN A 275 17.38 -9.48 -6.16
N ASP A 276 17.79 -10.36 -7.07
CA ASP A 276 17.51 -10.23 -8.51
C ASP A 276 16.00 -10.27 -8.78
N ALA A 277 15.28 -11.20 -8.15
CA ALA A 277 13.83 -11.31 -8.27
C ALA A 277 13.10 -10.07 -7.71
N PHE A 278 13.56 -9.51 -6.58
CA PHE A 278 13.03 -8.26 -6.04
C PHE A 278 13.30 -7.08 -6.98
N LEU A 279 14.54 -6.97 -7.50
CA LEU A 279 14.94 -5.88 -8.38
C LEU A 279 14.17 -5.92 -9.71
N LEU A 280 13.94 -7.12 -10.26
CA LEU A 280 13.12 -7.31 -11.45
C LEU A 280 11.71 -6.77 -11.23
N ARG A 281 11.03 -7.16 -10.13
CA ARG A 281 9.71 -6.62 -9.79
C ARG A 281 9.73 -5.09 -9.58
N ALA A 282 10.76 -4.56 -8.93
CA ALA A 282 10.90 -3.11 -8.76
C ALA A 282 11.01 -2.38 -10.11
N LYS A 283 11.76 -2.92 -11.07
CA LYS A 283 11.88 -2.39 -12.44
C LYS A 283 10.54 -2.43 -13.19
N CYS A 284 9.84 -3.57 -13.18
CA CYS A 284 8.55 -3.70 -13.87
C CYS A 284 7.53 -2.71 -13.31
N ASN A 285 7.41 -2.59 -11.98
CA ASN A 285 6.49 -1.66 -11.35
C ASN A 285 6.86 -0.19 -11.56
N SER A 286 8.16 0.13 -11.61
CA SER A 286 8.63 1.47 -11.98
C SER A 286 8.28 1.81 -13.42
N ALA A 287 8.48 0.89 -14.37
CA ALA A 287 8.07 1.08 -15.76
C ALA A 287 6.54 1.23 -15.88
N ALA A 288 5.77 0.43 -15.15
CA ALA A 288 4.31 0.53 -15.09
C ALA A 288 3.82 1.89 -14.57
N SER A 289 4.48 2.46 -13.55
CA SER A 289 4.16 3.79 -13.05
C SER A 289 4.44 4.93 -14.05
N LEU A 290 5.10 4.62 -15.17
CA LEU A 290 5.39 5.54 -16.27
C LEU A 290 4.64 5.15 -17.56
N GLY A 291 3.76 4.14 -17.52
CA GLY A 291 3.08 3.62 -18.70
C GLY A 291 4.01 2.96 -19.72
N ASN A 292 5.13 2.40 -19.28
CA ASN A 292 6.18 1.80 -20.12
C ASN A 292 6.46 0.33 -19.78
N TYR A 293 5.59 -0.33 -19.03
CA TYR A 293 5.74 -1.75 -18.77
C TYR A 293 5.42 -2.57 -20.03
N ASP A 294 6.25 -3.57 -20.27
CA ASP A 294 6.13 -4.52 -21.37
C ASP A 294 6.37 -5.93 -20.83
N ILE A 295 5.58 -6.89 -21.29
CA ILE A 295 5.70 -8.29 -20.88
C ILE A 295 7.09 -8.88 -21.17
N ALA A 296 7.82 -8.37 -22.17
CA ALA A 296 9.19 -8.80 -22.46
C ALA A 296 10.16 -8.51 -21.31
N MET A 297 9.84 -7.54 -20.43
CA MET A 297 10.64 -7.26 -19.22
C MET A 297 10.61 -8.42 -18.23
N GLU A 298 9.59 -9.27 -18.26
CA GLU A 298 9.44 -10.42 -17.36
C GLU A 298 10.47 -11.52 -17.58
N SER A 299 11.13 -11.51 -18.75
CA SER A 299 12.11 -12.53 -19.16
C SER A 299 13.55 -12.00 -19.21
N ALA A 300 13.79 -10.78 -18.72
CA ALA A 300 15.08 -10.07 -18.78
C ALA A 300 15.86 -10.15 -17.46
#